data_AF-A0A218P8T4-F1
#
_entry.id   AF-A0A218P8T4-F1
#
_cell.length_a   1.000
_cell.length_b   1.000
_cell.length_c   1.000
_cell.angle_alpha   90.00
_cell.angle_beta   90.00
_cell.angle_gamma   90.00
#
_symmetry.space_group_name_H-M   'P 1'
#
loop_
_entity.id
_entity.type
_entity.pdbx_description
1 polymer ?
#
loop_
_entity_poly.entity_id
_entity_poly.type
_entity_poly.pdbx_seq_one_letter_code
_entity_poly.pdbx_strand_id
1 'polypeptide(L)'
;MYEVKKSRAGYIFDLPRERIAFMFLKDGTYLMYHDEKTLCYSMKPVDVSKEELEHFERTGELPEIIKAIKSGSYPESCVVKELPPIDEDLKPLNPSRKCVVIFTGFQDTVIDYVECENEILAVARLVDEPEKVCRFFGRGNYKIAAVKLKRGEKCLTREEFLKKVEECMERLSE
;
A
#
# COMPACT_ATOMS: atom_id res chain seq x y z
N MET A 1 -14.10 -7.74 1.30
CA MET A 1 -13.82 -8.75 0.25
C MET A 1 -12.47 -8.37 -0.34
N TYR A 2 -11.48 -9.26 -0.32
CA TYR A 2 -10.17 -8.98 -0.91
C TYR A 2 -10.21 -9.23 -2.41
N GLU A 3 -9.36 -8.54 -3.17
CA GLU A 3 -9.26 -8.71 -4.62
C GLU A 3 -7.99 -9.52 -4.91
N VAL A 4 -8.14 -10.63 -5.65
CA VAL A 4 -7.00 -11.39 -6.15
C VAL A 4 -6.75 -11.00 -7.61
N LYS A 5 -5.56 -10.45 -7.88
CA LYS A 5 -5.09 -10.16 -9.24
C LYS A 5 -4.06 -11.19 -9.65
N LYS A 6 -4.45 -12.01 -10.60
CA LYS A 6 -3.60 -13.05 -11.18
C LYS A 6 -3.00 -12.57 -12.50
N SER A 7 -1.69 -12.72 -12.63
CA SER A 7 -1.00 -12.49 -13.90
C SER A 7 -0.07 -13.67 -14.20
N ARG A 8 0.50 -13.73 -15.40
CA ARG A 8 1.58 -14.69 -15.69
C ARG A 8 2.80 -14.50 -14.79
N ALA A 9 2.97 -13.30 -14.22
CA ALA A 9 4.13 -12.94 -13.42
C ALA A 9 3.94 -13.22 -11.92
N GLY A 10 2.73 -13.54 -11.45
CA GLY A 10 2.50 -13.66 -10.01
C GLY A 10 1.04 -13.52 -9.53
N TYR A 11 0.89 -13.54 -8.21
CA TYR A 11 -0.34 -13.31 -7.46
C TYR A 11 -0.25 -12.01 -6.66
N ILE A 12 -1.31 -11.21 -6.66
CA ILE A 12 -1.46 -10.06 -5.77
C ILE A 12 -2.79 -10.20 -5.04
N PHE A 13 -2.74 -10.26 -3.72
CA PHE A 13 -3.88 -10.27 -2.82
C PHE A 13 -3.98 -8.86 -2.20
N ASP A 14 -4.99 -8.11 -2.62
CA ASP A 14 -5.24 -6.73 -2.16
C ASP A 14 -6.34 -6.76 -1.11
N LEU A 15 -5.97 -6.51 0.14
CA LEU A 15 -6.88 -6.49 1.28
C LEU A 15 -7.03 -5.05 1.79
N PRO A 16 -8.08 -4.74 2.57
CA PRO A 16 -8.17 -3.45 3.25
C PRO A 16 -6.96 -3.27 4.17
N ARG A 17 -6.10 -2.30 3.84
CA ARG A 17 -4.89 -1.89 4.61
C ARG A 17 -3.72 -2.88 4.63
N GLU A 18 -3.82 -4.01 3.93
CA GLU A 18 -2.71 -4.94 3.77
C GLU A 18 -2.63 -5.45 2.33
N ARG A 19 -1.43 -5.81 1.90
CA ARG A 19 -1.20 -6.40 0.58
C ARG A 19 -0.18 -7.50 0.67
N ILE A 20 -0.45 -8.58 -0.05
CA ILE A 20 0.49 -9.67 -0.27
C ILE A 20 0.69 -9.82 -1.77
N ALA A 21 1.93 -9.84 -2.23
CA ALA A 21 2.28 -10.07 -3.62
C ALA A 21 3.38 -11.11 -3.74
N PHE A 22 3.15 -12.11 -4.59
CA PHE A 22 4.12 -13.14 -4.95
C PHE A 22 4.45 -13.01 -6.43
N MET A 23 5.73 -12.89 -6.77
CA MET A 23 6.21 -12.79 -8.14
C MET A 23 7.04 -14.02 -8.51
N PHE A 24 6.73 -14.65 -9.64
CA PHE A 24 7.47 -15.81 -10.13
C PHE A 24 8.49 -15.37 -11.17
N LEU A 25 9.76 -15.32 -10.76
CA LEU A 25 10.89 -15.02 -11.63
C LEU A 25 11.60 -16.32 -12.05
N LYS A 26 12.57 -16.21 -12.96
CA LYS A 26 13.30 -17.38 -13.49
C LYS A 26 14.09 -18.12 -12.43
N ASP A 27 14.55 -17.41 -11.42
CA ASP A 27 15.38 -17.89 -10.31
C ASP A 27 14.58 -18.26 -9.05
N GLY A 28 13.26 -18.00 -9.04
CA GLY A 28 12.35 -18.44 -7.98
C GLY A 28 11.24 -17.43 -7.67
N THR A 29 10.57 -17.65 -6.54
CA THR A 29 9.43 -16.83 -6.10
C THR A 29 9.89 -15.71 -5.18
N TYR A 30 9.49 -14.47 -5.47
CA TYR A 30 9.74 -13.30 -4.63
C TYR A 30 8.44 -12.88 -3.93
N LEU A 31 8.58 -12.31 -2.72
CA LEU A 31 7.47 -11.88 -1.89
C LEU A 31 7.57 -10.38 -1.60
N MET A 32 6.42 -9.72 -1.56
CA MET A 32 6.19 -8.44 -0.92
C MET A 32 4.94 -8.57 -0.04
N TYR A 33 5.09 -8.19 1.21
CA TYR A 33 4.01 -8.07 2.19
C TYR A 33 4.05 -6.66 2.77
N HIS A 34 2.88 -6.08 2.98
CA HIS A 34 2.74 -5.01 3.95
C HIS A 34 1.41 -5.04 4.66
N ASP A 35 1.39 -4.52 5.87
CA ASP A 35 0.18 -4.11 6.60
C ASP A 35 0.25 -2.61 6.91
N GLU A 36 -0.40 -2.18 8.00
CA GLU A 36 -0.43 -0.80 8.45
C GLU A 36 0.87 -0.31 9.08
N LYS A 37 1.75 -1.24 9.48
CA LYS A 37 2.93 -0.96 10.31
C LYS A 37 4.21 -1.50 9.70
N THR A 38 4.13 -2.56 8.92
CA THR A 38 5.28 -3.33 8.49
C THR A 38 5.28 -3.45 6.99
N LEU A 39 6.45 -3.22 6.41
CA LEU A 39 6.80 -3.59 5.05
C LEU A 39 7.83 -4.70 5.10
N CYS A 40 7.62 -5.76 4.33
CA CYS A 40 8.53 -6.88 4.21
C CYS A 40 8.62 -7.30 2.74
N TYR A 41 9.79 -7.18 2.12
CA TYR A 41 9.97 -7.63 0.73
C TYR A 41 11.27 -8.40 0.59
N SER A 42 11.23 -9.49 -0.18
CA SER A 42 12.37 -10.39 -0.33
C SER A 42 13.36 -9.88 -1.38
N MET A 43 14.65 -9.93 -1.04
CA MET A 43 15.77 -9.64 -1.94
C MET A 43 16.30 -10.89 -2.63
N LYS A 44 15.87 -12.07 -2.17
CA LYS A 44 16.14 -13.39 -2.76
C LYS A 44 14.84 -14.17 -2.85
N PRO A 45 14.81 -15.26 -3.63
CA PRO A 45 13.66 -16.15 -3.65
C PRO A 45 13.31 -16.66 -2.25
N VAL A 46 12.02 -16.78 -1.98
CA VAL A 46 11.46 -17.40 -0.78
C VAL A 46 10.92 -18.78 -1.11
N ASP A 47 10.93 -19.66 -0.11
CA ASP A 47 10.36 -20.99 -0.23
C ASP A 47 8.84 -20.92 -0.02
N VAL A 48 8.11 -20.83 -1.14
CA VAL A 48 6.65 -20.87 -1.16
C VAL A 48 6.19 -21.58 -2.43
N SER A 49 5.34 -22.59 -2.24
CA SER A 49 4.83 -23.40 -3.35
C SER A 49 3.67 -22.69 -4.07
N LYS A 50 3.48 -23.00 -5.36
CA LYS A 50 2.32 -22.47 -6.09
C LYS A 50 1.02 -23.05 -5.56
N GLU A 51 1.05 -24.30 -5.12
CA GLU A 51 -0.07 -25.03 -4.53
C GLU A 51 -0.57 -24.35 -3.26
N GLU A 52 0.33 -23.87 -2.41
CA GLU A 52 0.01 -23.10 -1.21
C GLU A 52 -0.66 -21.76 -1.55
N LEU A 53 -0.19 -21.07 -2.60
CA LEU A 53 -0.80 -19.82 -3.06
C LEU A 53 -2.19 -20.04 -3.68
N GLU A 54 -2.38 -21.14 -4.42
CA GLU A 54 -3.67 -21.54 -4.94
C GLU A 54 -4.62 -22.02 -3.83
N HIS A 55 -4.10 -22.62 -2.76
CA HIS A 55 -4.89 -22.92 -1.56
C HIS A 55 -5.35 -21.65 -0.87
N PHE A 56 -4.44 -20.69 -0.64
CA PHE A 56 -4.79 -19.39 -0.08
C PHE A 56 -5.87 -18.67 -0.91
N GLU A 57 -5.74 -18.65 -2.24
CA GLU A 57 -6.75 -18.07 -3.13
C GLU A 57 -8.14 -18.71 -2.93
N ARG A 58 -8.21 -20.04 -2.76
CA ARG A 58 -9.48 -20.77 -2.61
C ARG A 58 -10.09 -20.65 -1.22
N THR A 59 -9.28 -20.66 -0.17
CA THR A 59 -9.75 -20.84 1.21
C THR A 59 -9.64 -19.57 2.06
N GLY A 60 -8.82 -18.61 1.64
CA GLY A 60 -8.42 -17.46 2.46
C GLY A 60 -7.46 -17.83 3.59
N GLU A 61 -7.00 -19.08 3.68
CA GLU A 61 -6.00 -19.48 4.65
C GLU A 61 -4.62 -18.95 4.26
N LEU A 62 -4.02 -18.12 5.12
CA LEU A 62 -2.75 -17.46 4.82
C LEU A 62 -1.62 -18.48 4.59
N PRO A 63 -0.73 -18.24 3.62
CA PRO A 63 0.51 -19.01 3.48
C PRO A 63 1.34 -18.96 4.77
N GLU A 64 2.09 -20.03 5.08
CA GLU A 64 2.89 -20.15 6.30
C GLU A 64 3.91 -19.03 6.43
N ILE A 65 4.52 -18.62 5.30
CA ILE A 65 5.44 -17.49 5.27
C ILE A 65 4.76 -16.18 5.70
N ILE A 66 3.49 -15.97 5.36
CA ILE A 66 2.73 -14.77 5.75
C ILE A 66 2.32 -14.87 7.22
N LYS A 67 1.92 -16.05 7.70
CA LYS A 67 1.65 -16.29 9.12
C LYS A 67 2.89 -15.98 9.98
N ALA A 68 4.07 -16.42 9.54
CA ALA A 68 5.34 -16.13 10.20
C ALA A 68 5.69 -14.64 10.20
N ILE A 69 5.54 -13.95 9.07
CA ILE A 69 5.78 -12.50 9.00
C ILE A 69 4.84 -11.75 9.96
N LYS A 70 3.56 -12.13 10.01
CA LYS A 70 2.57 -11.56 10.94
C LYS A 70 2.88 -11.80 12.41
N SER A 71 3.61 -12.86 12.74
CA SER A 71 4.07 -13.12 14.11
C SER A 71 5.42 -12.46 14.45
N GLY A 72 6.00 -11.68 13.51
CA GLY A 72 7.29 -11.02 13.67
C GLY A 72 8.49 -11.90 13.31
N SER A 73 8.26 -13.08 12.74
CA SER A 73 9.30 -13.98 12.24
C SER A 73 9.51 -13.75 10.75
N TYR A 74 10.49 -12.91 10.41
CA TYR A 74 10.77 -12.54 9.03
C TYR A 74 11.79 -13.49 8.37
N PRO A 75 11.62 -13.84 7.07
CA PRO A 75 12.65 -14.53 6.32
C PRO A 75 13.96 -13.72 6.29
N GLU A 76 15.11 -14.38 6.42
CA GLU A 76 16.42 -13.72 6.37
C GLU A 76 16.67 -12.96 5.05
N SER A 77 15.99 -13.38 3.98
CA SER A 77 16.09 -12.74 2.67
C SER A 77 15.30 -11.43 2.57
N CYS A 78 14.52 -11.05 3.59
CA CYS A 78 13.65 -9.89 3.55
C CYS A 78 14.31 -8.62 4.09
N VAL A 79 14.07 -7.52 3.37
CA VAL A 79 14.19 -6.18 3.96
C VAL A 79 12.89 -5.90 4.69
N VAL A 80 13.00 -5.50 5.96
CA VAL A 80 11.88 -5.17 6.83
C VAL A 80 11.97 -3.70 7.21
N LYS A 81 10.88 -2.96 7.05
CA LYS A 81 10.76 -1.55 7.43
C LYS A 81 9.49 -1.30 8.23
N GLU A 82 9.57 -0.39 9.18
CA GLU A 82 8.40 0.18 9.83
C GLU A 82 7.79 1.25 8.92
N LEU A 83 6.48 1.18 8.71
CA LEU A 83 5.74 2.11 7.88
C LEU A 83 5.31 3.33 8.69
N PRO A 84 5.27 4.53 8.09
CA PRO A 84 4.69 5.70 8.71
C PRO A 84 3.23 5.42 9.11
N PRO A 85 2.74 6.06 10.20
CA PRO A 85 1.36 5.88 10.62
C PRO A 85 0.41 6.39 9.54
N ILE A 86 -0.70 5.67 9.40
CA ILE A 86 -1.78 6.01 8.47
C ILE A 86 -2.28 7.42 8.78
N ASP A 87 -2.49 8.21 7.73
CA ASP A 87 -3.01 9.56 7.86
C ASP A 87 -4.50 9.53 8.23
N GLU A 88 -4.84 10.04 9.43
CA GLU A 88 -6.21 10.05 9.95
C GLU A 88 -7.12 11.10 9.30
N ASP A 89 -6.57 12.06 8.52
CA ASP A 89 -7.35 13.13 7.91
C ASP A 89 -8.37 12.58 6.87
N LEU A 90 -8.11 11.38 6.32
CA LEU A 90 -9.00 10.70 5.35
C LEU A 90 -10.02 9.74 5.98
N LYS A 91 -9.92 9.49 7.29
CA LYS A 91 -10.79 8.56 8.00
C LYS A 91 -12.27 8.90 7.94
N PRO A 92 -12.70 10.18 8.01
CA PRO A 92 -14.12 10.54 7.92
C PRO A 92 -14.78 10.12 6.60
N LEU A 93 -14.04 10.15 5.49
CA LEU A 93 -14.55 9.74 4.18
C LEU A 93 -14.59 8.22 4.02
N ASN A 94 -13.54 7.53 4.45
CA ASN A 94 -13.48 6.08 4.38
C ASN A 94 -12.57 5.51 5.47
N PRO A 95 -13.13 4.92 6.54
CA PRO A 95 -12.32 4.27 7.57
C PRO A 95 -11.55 3.07 7.00
N SER A 96 -12.07 2.41 5.98
CA SER A 96 -11.46 1.26 5.30
C SER A 96 -10.67 1.64 4.04
N ARG A 97 -10.17 2.89 3.98
CA ARG A 97 -9.39 3.43 2.86
C ARG A 97 -8.19 2.56 2.49
N LYS A 98 -7.75 2.69 1.24
CA LYS A 98 -6.61 1.96 0.71
C LYS A 98 -5.31 2.64 1.13
N CYS A 99 -4.43 1.86 1.74
CA CYS A 99 -3.04 2.19 2.00
C CYS A 99 -2.19 1.34 1.07
N VAL A 100 -1.32 1.97 0.28
CA VAL A 100 -0.49 1.28 -0.71
C VAL A 100 0.97 1.69 -0.54
N VAL A 101 1.85 0.69 -0.47
CA VAL A 101 3.29 0.92 -0.54
C VAL A 101 3.75 0.88 -2.00
N ILE A 102 4.51 1.90 -2.41
CA ILE A 102 5.11 1.99 -3.74
C ILE A 102 6.62 1.95 -3.65
N PHE A 103 7.17 0.96 -4.34
CA PHE A 103 8.58 0.84 -4.67
C PHE A 103 8.83 1.56 -5.98
N THR A 104 9.44 2.73 -5.90
CA THR A 104 10.25 3.23 -7.01
C THR A 104 11.67 3.16 -6.51
N GLY A 105 12.61 2.58 -7.25
CA GLY A 105 13.99 2.25 -6.81
C GLY A 105 14.88 3.37 -6.25
N PHE A 106 14.29 4.49 -5.86
CA PHE A 106 14.88 5.60 -5.12
C PHE A 106 14.40 5.65 -3.65
N GLN A 107 13.09 5.56 -3.38
CA GLN A 107 12.52 5.71 -2.04
C GLN A 107 11.17 5.00 -1.91
N ASP A 108 11.02 4.21 -0.84
CA ASP A 108 9.75 3.56 -0.51
C ASP A 108 8.76 4.60 0.00
N THR A 109 7.49 4.48 -0.41
CA THR A 109 6.48 5.49 -0.11
C THR A 109 5.16 4.84 0.20
N VAL A 110 4.57 5.21 1.34
CA VAL A 110 3.20 4.88 1.69
C VAL A 110 2.27 5.93 1.09
N ILE A 111 1.16 5.48 0.52
CA ILE A 111 0.10 6.35 0.01
C ILE A 111 -1.23 5.91 0.60
N ASP A 112 -1.81 6.78 1.41
CA ASP A 112 -3.21 6.70 1.83
C ASP A 112 -4.06 7.46 0.82
N TYR A 113 -5.14 6.86 0.33
CA TYR A 113 -6.02 7.56 -0.59
C TYR A 113 -7.48 7.14 -0.50
N VAL A 114 -8.33 8.09 -0.91
CA VAL A 114 -9.78 7.92 -1.08
C VAL A 114 -10.17 8.49 -2.44
N GLU A 115 -11.04 7.77 -3.15
CA GLU A 115 -11.67 8.25 -4.37
C GLU A 115 -12.91 9.07 -3.98
N CYS A 116 -12.96 10.30 -4.47
CA CYS A 116 -14.06 11.23 -4.29
C CYS A 116 -14.65 11.55 -5.66
N GLU A 117 -15.69 10.80 -6.07
CA GLU A 117 -16.25 10.86 -7.42
C GLU A 117 -15.18 10.68 -8.51
N ASN A 118 -14.86 11.75 -9.25
CA ASN A 118 -13.87 11.77 -10.34
C ASN A 118 -12.49 12.27 -9.90
N GLU A 119 -12.30 12.53 -8.61
CA GLU A 119 -11.09 13.09 -8.02
C GLU A 119 -10.51 12.15 -6.95
N ILE A 120 -9.24 12.35 -6.64
CA ILE A 120 -8.54 11.56 -5.63
C ILE A 120 -8.00 12.50 -4.58
N LEU A 121 -8.28 12.16 -3.32
CA LEU A 121 -7.58 12.68 -2.15
C LEU A 121 -6.50 11.67 -1.78
N ALA A 122 -5.24 12.07 -1.77
CA ALA A 122 -4.12 11.20 -1.44
C ALA A 122 -3.10 11.89 -0.52
N VAL A 123 -2.55 11.12 0.41
CA VAL A 123 -1.45 11.51 1.28
C VAL A 123 -0.30 10.54 1.06
N ALA A 124 0.83 11.03 0.56
CA ALA A 124 2.04 10.25 0.39
C ALA A 124 3.06 10.60 1.48
N ARG A 125 3.75 9.59 2.02
CA ARG A 125 4.84 9.74 3.00
C ARG A 125 6.00 8.83 2.63
N LEU A 126 7.23 9.32 2.76
CA LEU A 126 8.40 8.47 2.60
C LEU A 126 8.52 7.53 3.80
N VAL A 127 8.92 6.29 3.57
CA VAL A 127 9.09 5.31 4.66
C VAL A 127 10.27 5.69 5.56
N ASP A 128 11.39 6.07 4.96
CA ASP A 128 12.62 6.38 5.69
C ASP A 128 12.66 7.84 6.22
N GLU A 129 11.74 8.70 5.77
CA GLU A 129 11.63 10.13 6.14
C GLU A 129 10.13 10.50 6.35
N PRO A 130 9.48 9.96 7.40
CA PRO A 130 8.02 10.02 7.58
C PRO A 130 7.45 11.43 7.75
N GLU A 131 8.29 12.40 8.13
CA GLU A 131 7.96 13.83 8.22
C GLU A 131 7.78 14.50 6.85
N LYS A 132 8.34 13.91 5.79
CA LYS A 132 8.13 14.37 4.42
C LYS A 132 6.79 13.86 3.91
N VAL A 133 5.81 14.75 3.89
CA VAL A 133 4.43 14.44 3.50
C VAL A 133 4.00 15.25 2.28
N CYS A 134 3.36 14.60 1.32
CA CYS A 134 2.67 15.28 0.22
C CYS A 134 1.17 14.99 0.26
N ARG A 135 0.37 16.04 0.43
CA ARG A 135 -1.10 15.99 0.31
C ARG A 135 -1.51 16.43 -1.09
N PHE A 136 -2.37 15.65 -1.72
CA PHE A 136 -2.80 15.84 -3.10
C PHE A 136 -4.32 15.73 -3.22
N PHE A 137 -4.89 16.63 -4.01
CA PHE A 137 -6.27 16.57 -4.47
C PHE A 137 -6.31 16.83 -5.98
N GLY A 138 -7.05 16.02 -6.71
CA GLY A 138 -7.37 16.28 -8.11
C GLY A 138 -7.67 15.02 -8.92
N ARG A 139 -7.89 15.21 -10.21
CA ARG A 139 -8.15 14.10 -11.16
C ARG A 139 -6.87 13.29 -11.41
N GLY A 140 -7.05 12.00 -11.70
CA GLY A 140 -5.96 11.11 -12.13
C GLY A 140 -5.77 9.93 -11.19
N ASN A 141 -4.52 9.63 -10.85
CA ASN A 141 -4.16 8.46 -10.05
C ASN A 141 -3.49 8.88 -8.72
N TYR A 142 -3.78 8.18 -7.62
CA TYR A 142 -3.20 8.44 -6.29
C TYR A 142 -1.66 8.46 -6.28
N LYS A 143 -1.01 7.78 -7.22
CA LYS A 143 0.45 7.77 -7.43
C LYS A 143 1.04 9.16 -7.66
N ILE A 144 0.24 10.13 -8.10
CA ILE A 144 0.68 11.52 -8.30
C ILE A 144 1.23 12.11 -7.00
N ALA A 145 0.64 11.80 -5.85
CA ALA A 145 1.13 12.28 -4.55
C ALA A 145 2.57 11.83 -4.27
N ALA A 146 2.89 10.56 -4.52
CA ALA A 146 4.25 10.05 -4.33
C ALA A 146 5.25 10.63 -5.35
N VAL A 147 4.83 10.85 -6.60
CA VAL A 147 5.68 11.48 -7.61
C VAL A 147 6.02 12.92 -7.21
N LYS A 148 5.03 13.70 -6.77
CA LYS A 148 5.22 15.07 -6.29
C LYS A 148 6.17 15.13 -5.10
N LEU A 149 5.97 14.25 -4.12
CA LEU A 149 6.82 14.12 -2.94
C LEU A 149 8.30 13.90 -3.32
N LYS A 150 8.55 12.91 -4.18
CA LYS A 150 9.91 12.54 -4.62
C LYS A 150 10.60 13.62 -5.44
N ARG A 151 9.83 14.45 -6.13
CA ARG A 151 10.36 15.56 -6.95
C ARG A 151 10.48 16.88 -6.17
N GLY A 152 10.04 16.93 -4.91
CA GLY A 152 9.97 18.18 -4.15
C GLY A 152 9.01 19.19 -4.78
N GLU A 153 7.98 18.73 -5.49
CA GLU A 153 6.97 19.61 -6.05
C GLU A 153 6.05 20.17 -4.95
N LYS A 154 5.38 21.29 -5.24
CA LYS A 154 4.40 21.87 -4.31
C LYS A 154 3.25 20.89 -4.08
N CYS A 155 3.01 20.59 -2.80
CA CYS A 155 1.87 19.82 -2.29
C CYS A 155 0.94 20.74 -1.51
N LEU A 156 -0.29 20.28 -1.24
CA LEU A 156 -1.23 21.02 -0.41
C LEU A 156 -0.74 21.07 1.04
N THR A 157 -1.00 22.19 1.69
CA THR A 157 -0.94 22.28 3.15
C THR A 157 -2.02 21.39 3.77
N ARG A 158 -1.88 21.09 5.07
CA ARG A 158 -2.90 20.31 5.78
C ARG A 158 -4.25 21.01 5.79
N GLU A 159 -4.26 22.34 5.99
CA GLU A 159 -5.48 23.15 6.00
C GLU A 159 -6.19 23.13 4.64
N GLU A 160 -5.47 23.37 3.54
CA GLU A 160 -6.03 23.28 2.18
C GLU A 160 -6.59 21.89 1.89
N PHE A 161 -5.91 20.83 2.35
CA PHE A 161 -6.34 19.46 2.14
C PHE A 161 -7.60 19.13 2.95
N LEU A 162 -7.68 19.52 4.22
CA LEU A 162 -8.85 19.28 5.06
C LEU A 162 -10.09 19.97 4.50
N LYS A 163 -9.95 21.18 3.95
CA LYS A 163 -11.04 21.84 3.22
C LYS A 163 -11.54 20.98 2.06
N LYS A 164 -10.66 20.30 1.32
CA LYS A 164 -11.06 19.38 0.23
C LYS A 164 -11.69 18.09 0.73
N VAL A 165 -11.31 17.62 1.93
CA VAL A 165 -11.98 16.50 2.60
C VAL A 165 -13.41 16.89 2.96
N GLU A 166 -13.62 18.06 3.56
CA GLU A 166 -14.95 18.58 3.92
C GLU A 166 -15.85 18.76 2.69
N GLU A 167 -15.35 19.44 1.65
CA GLU A 167 -16.07 19.59 0.36
C GLU A 167 -16.45 18.24 -0.27
N CYS A 168 -15.65 17.19 -0.04
CA CYS A 168 -15.99 15.84 -0.49
C CYS A 168 -17.09 15.19 0.35
N MET A 169 -17.03 15.33 1.68
CA MET A 169 -18.06 14.78 2.57
C MET A 169 -19.44 15.40 2.32
N GLU A 170 -19.48 16.71 2.09
CA GLU A 170 -20.72 17.43 1.77
C GLU A 170 -21.37 16.85 0.50
N ARG A 171 -20.57 16.69 -0.57
CA ARG A 171 -21.04 16.08 -1.83
C ARG A 171 -21.56 14.66 -1.69
N LEU A 172 -20.95 13.85 -0.83
CA LEU A 172 -21.37 12.46 -0.61
C LEU A 172 -22.62 12.33 0.28
N SER A 173 -23.04 13.43 0.93
CA SER A 173 -24.20 13.48 1.80
C SER A 173 -25.46 14.00 1.08
N GLU A 174 -25.33 14.48 -0.16
CA GLU A 174 -26.41 14.93 -1.06
C GLU A 174 -26.91 13.78 -1.94
#